data_AF-A0A7Y9NIU1-F1
#
_entry.id   AF-A0A7Y9NIU1-F1
#
_cell.length_a   1.000
_cell.length_b   1.000
_cell.length_c   1.000
_cell.angle_alpha   90.00
_cell.angle_beta   90.00
_cell.angle_gamma   90.00
#
_symmetry.space_group_name_H-M   'P 1'
#
loop_
_entity.id
_entity.type
_entity.pdbx_description
1 polymer ?
#
loop_
_entity_poly.entity_id
_entity_poly.type
_entity_poly.pdbx_seq_one_letter_code
_entity_poly.pdbx_strand_id
1 'polypeptide(L)'
;MPTNDHEMHQTPGPHDVHVRDAESPGYETTDVNAGGVAVFLAGLFGSVLVFFIFCFVMGKVINSAIEKSDGPTTKWNKLSAFAGAETTNGKRQDLASNPEMQQREFQQMTSSFPEPRLDIDDGNQATADMHAREDLLLNYYSVTPAESGSIRIPISRAMELIAQRGLPVSPQAAATVEMAGDEKPVVLAPLTSGFARTGYELEVIEAREQKMTYGKAEAATQAEFAPAK
;
A
#
# COMPACT_ATOMS: atom_id res chain seq x y z
N MET A 1 -68.01 -59.12 -67.11
CA MET A 1 -68.01 -60.05 -65.95
C MET A 1 -66.62 -60.68 -65.84
N PRO A 2 -66.15 -60.91 -64.60
CA PRO A 2 -64.75 -60.99 -64.16
C PRO A 2 -64.18 -62.43 -64.28
N THR A 3 -62.90 -62.77 -64.08
CA THR A 3 -62.11 -62.56 -62.85
C THR A 3 -60.60 -62.39 -63.10
N ASN A 4 -60.02 -61.47 -62.33
CA ASN A 4 -58.62 -61.45 -61.91
C ASN A 4 -58.42 -62.58 -60.90
N ASP A 5 -57.31 -63.32 -60.99
CA ASP A 5 -56.65 -64.08 -59.90
C ASP A 5 -55.15 -64.18 -60.30
N HIS A 6 -54.19 -63.41 -59.75
CA HIS A 6 -53.35 -63.69 -58.55
C HIS A 6 -52.97 -65.18 -58.42
N GLU A 7 -51.74 -65.66 -58.17
CA GLU A 7 -50.46 -65.14 -57.68
C GLU A 7 -49.45 -66.31 -57.62
N MET A 8 -48.14 -65.98 -57.74
CA MET A 8 -46.96 -66.62 -57.09
C MET A 8 -46.63 -68.11 -57.39
N HIS A 9 -45.41 -68.51 -57.77
CA HIS A 9 -44.11 -68.21 -57.14
C HIS A 9 -42.96 -68.32 -58.16
N GLN A 10 -42.34 -67.19 -58.50
CA GLN A 10 -40.91 -67.16 -58.85
C GLN A 10 -40.21 -66.55 -57.65
N THR A 11 -39.41 -67.36 -56.97
CA THR A 11 -38.54 -66.97 -55.87
C THR A 11 -37.58 -65.88 -56.35
N PRO A 12 -37.63 -64.65 -55.82
CA PRO A 12 -36.51 -63.75 -55.93
C PRO A 12 -35.38 -64.33 -55.06
N GLY A 13 -34.19 -64.48 -55.63
CA GLY A 13 -32.99 -64.67 -54.83
C GLY A 13 -32.86 -63.53 -53.82
N PRO A 14 -32.12 -63.72 -52.71
CA PRO A 14 -31.98 -62.69 -51.70
C PRO A 14 -31.37 -61.45 -52.37
N HIS A 15 -32.15 -60.38 -52.47
CA HIS A 15 -31.58 -59.06 -52.70
C HIS A 15 -30.77 -58.76 -51.45
N ASP A 16 -29.47 -59.05 -51.52
CA ASP A 16 -28.51 -58.81 -50.46
C ASP A 16 -28.39 -57.30 -50.29
N VAL A 17 -28.97 -56.77 -49.23
CA VAL A 17 -29.18 -55.32 -49.01
C VAL A 17 -27.86 -54.62 -48.62
N HIS A 18 -26.70 -55.27 -48.78
CA HIS A 18 -25.43 -54.80 -48.22
C HIS A 18 -24.18 -55.02 -49.08
N VAL A 19 -24.27 -55.18 -50.40
CA VAL A 19 -23.07 -55.17 -51.25
C VAL A 19 -22.64 -53.73 -51.53
N ARG A 20 -21.57 -53.30 -50.86
CA ARG A 20 -20.89 -52.02 -51.08
C ARG A 20 -19.79 -52.21 -52.11
N ASP A 21 -20.08 -51.92 -53.37
CA ASP A 21 -19.08 -51.96 -54.45
C ASP A 21 -18.37 -50.61 -54.61
N ALA A 22 -17.14 -50.62 -55.12
CA ALA A 22 -16.33 -49.40 -55.28
C ALA A 22 -16.99 -48.36 -56.20
N GLU A 23 -17.85 -48.80 -57.12
CA GLU A 23 -18.60 -47.93 -58.04
C GLU A 23 -19.97 -47.49 -57.48
N SER A 24 -20.45 -48.09 -56.40
CA SER A 24 -21.74 -47.76 -55.78
C SER A 24 -21.64 -47.84 -54.26
N PRO A 25 -20.94 -46.87 -53.64
CA PRO A 25 -20.62 -46.93 -52.22
C PRO A 25 -21.81 -46.66 -51.29
N GLY A 26 -23.04 -46.60 -51.82
CA GLY A 26 -24.27 -46.41 -51.05
C GLY A 26 -24.44 -45.00 -50.47
N TYR A 27 -23.64 -44.03 -50.92
CA TYR A 27 -23.78 -42.61 -50.62
C TYR A 27 -23.61 -41.78 -51.90
N GLU A 28 -24.20 -40.59 -51.89
CA GLU A 28 -24.22 -39.67 -53.02
C GLU A 28 -22.84 -39.01 -53.19
N THR A 29 -22.17 -39.23 -54.32
CA THR A 29 -20.79 -38.75 -54.56
C THR A 29 -20.73 -37.40 -55.29
N THR A 30 -21.88 -36.81 -55.64
CA THR A 30 -22.04 -35.68 -56.57
C THR A 30 -23.41 -35.04 -56.28
N ASP A 31 -23.62 -33.77 -55.91
CA ASP A 31 -22.74 -32.59 -56.01
C ASP A 31 -23.05 -31.56 -54.91
N VAL A 32 -22.29 -31.58 -53.81
CA VAL A 32 -22.16 -30.35 -53.02
C VAL A 32 -21.62 -29.26 -53.94
N ASN A 33 -22.32 -28.13 -54.05
CA ASN A 33 -21.85 -27.02 -54.88
C ASN A 33 -20.60 -26.40 -54.24
N ALA A 34 -19.42 -26.92 -54.59
CA ALA A 34 -18.14 -26.47 -54.07
C ALA A 34 -17.94 -24.98 -54.31
N GLY A 35 -18.46 -24.42 -55.41
CA GLY A 35 -18.46 -22.99 -55.67
C GLY A 35 -19.30 -22.20 -54.66
N GLY A 36 -20.52 -22.68 -54.35
CA GLY A 36 -21.38 -22.08 -53.34
C GLY A 36 -20.78 -22.15 -51.93
N VAL A 37 -20.17 -23.28 -51.58
CA VAL A 37 -19.45 -23.46 -50.30
C VAL A 37 -18.23 -22.53 -50.24
N ALA A 38 -17.48 -22.36 -51.33
CA ALA A 38 -16.34 -21.45 -51.37
C ALA A 38 -16.75 -19.98 -51.17
N VAL A 39 -17.83 -19.53 -51.83
CA VAL A 39 -18.35 -18.16 -51.64
C VAL A 39 -18.90 -17.98 -50.23
N PHE A 40 -19.56 -18.99 -49.66
CA PHE A 40 -20.03 -18.96 -48.28
C PHE A 40 -18.87 -18.83 -47.28
N LEU A 41 -17.80 -19.63 -47.44
CA LEU A 41 -16.62 -19.55 -46.58
C LEU A 41 -15.87 -18.21 -46.74
N ALA A 42 -15.75 -17.69 -47.96
CA ALA A 42 -15.16 -16.38 -48.20
C ALA A 42 -15.99 -15.25 -47.55
N GLY A 43 -17.31 -15.33 -47.64
CA GLY A 43 -18.23 -14.40 -46.98
C GLY A 43 -18.17 -14.48 -45.45
N LEU A 44 -18.13 -15.70 -44.89
CA LEU A 44 -17.95 -15.92 -43.46
C LEU A 44 -16.63 -15.33 -42.97
N PHE A 45 -15.53 -15.62 -43.67
CA PHE A 45 -14.22 -15.08 -43.33
C PHE A 45 -14.18 -13.55 -43.41
N GLY A 46 -14.76 -12.97 -44.46
CA GLY A 46 -14.89 -11.52 -44.60
C GLY A 46 -15.70 -10.88 -43.47
N SER A 47 -16.83 -11.49 -43.10
CA SER A 47 -17.67 -11.03 -41.98
C SER A 47 -16.92 -11.06 -40.64
N VAL A 48 -16.20 -12.16 -40.36
CA VAL A 48 -15.37 -12.28 -39.15
C VAL A 48 -14.26 -11.24 -39.12
N LEU A 49 -13.62 -10.97 -40.26
CA LEU A 49 -12.54 -9.99 -40.36
C LEU A 49 -13.07 -8.57 -40.13
N VAL A 50 -14.19 -8.21 -40.75
CA VAL A 50 -14.86 -6.91 -40.54
C VAL A 50 -15.28 -6.73 -39.07
N PHE A 51 -15.89 -7.76 -38.48
CA PHE A 51 -16.28 -7.74 -37.07
C PHE A 51 -15.07 -7.60 -36.14
N PHE A 52 -13.97 -8.31 -36.41
CA PHE A 52 -12.74 -8.21 -35.64
C PHE A 52 -12.15 -6.80 -35.70
N ILE A 53 -12.08 -6.19 -36.90
CA ILE A 53 -11.61 -4.81 -37.06
C ILE A 53 -12.53 -3.84 -36.29
N PHE A 54 -13.85 -4.00 -36.41
CA PHE A 54 -14.81 -3.16 -35.71
C PHE A 54 -14.64 -3.25 -34.18
N CYS A 55 -14.56 -4.47 -33.62
CA CYS A 55 -14.31 -4.69 -32.20
C CYS A 55 -12.96 -4.14 -31.75
N PHE A 56 -11.92 -4.27 -32.57
CA PHE A 56 -10.58 -3.74 -32.27
C PHE A 56 -10.60 -2.20 -32.20
N VAL A 57 -11.22 -1.54 -33.19
CA VAL A 57 -11.34 -0.08 -33.22
C VAL A 57 -12.19 0.42 -32.05
N MET A 58 -13.36 -0.18 -31.82
CA MET A 58 -14.24 0.20 -30.71
C MET A 58 -13.57 -0.02 -29.36
N GLY A 59 -12.90 -1.16 -29.17
CA GLY A 59 -12.15 -1.47 -27.95
C GLY A 59 -11.02 -0.46 -27.70
N LYS A 60 -10.29 -0.06 -28.75
CA LYS A 60 -9.25 0.98 -28.64
C LYS A 60 -9.82 2.34 -28.26
N VAL A 61 -10.98 2.74 -28.82
CA VAL A 61 -11.64 4.01 -28.50
C VAL A 61 -12.13 4.02 -27.05
N ILE A 62 -12.79 2.95 -26.61
CA ILE A 62 -13.30 2.83 -25.24
C ILE A 62 -12.12 2.85 -24.24
N ASN A 63 -11.08 2.06 -24.48
CA ASN A 63 -9.90 2.03 -23.61
C ASN A 63 -9.23 3.42 -23.53
N SER A 64 -9.08 4.10 -24.66
CA SER A 64 -8.51 5.46 -24.70
C SER A 64 -9.38 6.51 -24.01
N ALA A 65 -10.71 6.33 -24.01
CA ALA A 65 -11.64 7.21 -23.31
C ALA A 65 -11.59 7.00 -21.79
N ILE A 66 -11.51 5.74 -21.35
CA ILE A 66 -11.38 5.36 -19.93
C ILE A 66 -10.05 5.85 -19.36
N GLU A 67 -8.93 5.64 -20.08
CA GLU A 67 -7.61 6.14 -19.66
C GLU A 67 -7.60 7.68 -19.49
N LYS A 68 -8.39 8.40 -20.29
CA LYS A 68 -8.49 9.87 -20.19
C LYS A 68 -9.35 10.32 -19.00
N SER A 69 -10.36 9.56 -18.60
CA SER A 69 -11.21 9.88 -17.44
C SER A 69 -10.60 9.50 -16.10
N ASP A 70 -9.84 8.40 -16.05
CA ASP A 70 -9.32 7.85 -14.79
C ASP A 70 -8.12 8.64 -14.22
N GLY A 71 -7.43 9.41 -15.07
CA GLY A 71 -6.27 10.22 -14.65
C GLY A 71 -5.04 9.38 -14.28
N PRO A 72 -3.89 10.02 -14.01
CA PRO A 72 -2.66 9.29 -13.67
C PRO A 72 -2.85 8.51 -12.35
N THR A 73 -2.35 7.27 -12.32
CA THR A 73 -2.49 6.37 -11.17
C THR A 73 -1.91 7.01 -9.91
N THR A 74 -2.76 7.38 -8.97
CA THR A 74 -2.34 7.91 -7.67
C THR A 74 -2.02 6.77 -6.71
N LYS A 75 -1.28 7.07 -5.63
CA LYS A 75 -0.99 6.11 -4.54
C LYS A 75 -2.24 5.45 -3.93
N TRP A 76 -3.41 6.05 -4.09
CA TRP A 76 -4.69 5.55 -3.58
C TRP A 76 -5.45 4.67 -4.59
N ASN A 77 -5.17 4.82 -5.90
CA ASN A 77 -5.85 4.05 -6.95
C ASN A 77 -5.11 2.76 -7.31
N LYS A 78 -3.83 2.61 -6.88
CA LYS A 78 -3.03 1.39 -7.06
C LYS A 78 -3.60 0.17 -6.31
N LEU A 79 -4.31 0.38 -5.21
CA LEU A 79 -4.81 -0.69 -4.33
C LEU A 79 -6.05 -1.43 -4.87
N SER A 80 -6.65 -0.97 -5.97
CA SER A 80 -7.83 -1.64 -6.56
C SER A 80 -7.48 -2.89 -7.39
N ALA A 81 -6.19 -3.18 -7.59
CA ALA A 81 -5.74 -4.41 -8.21
C ALA A 81 -5.46 -5.46 -7.12
N PHE A 82 -6.47 -6.29 -6.83
CA PHE A 82 -6.25 -7.67 -6.38
C PHE A 82 -5.03 -8.24 -7.13
N ALA A 83 -4.05 -8.85 -6.44
CA ALA A 83 -2.71 -9.18 -6.99
C ALA A 83 -2.66 -10.01 -8.29
N GLY A 84 -3.79 -10.47 -8.82
CA GLY A 84 -3.90 -11.03 -10.18
C GLY A 84 -4.19 -10.01 -11.30
N ALA A 85 -4.39 -8.72 -10.99
CA ALA A 85 -4.79 -7.69 -11.94
C ALA A 85 -3.77 -6.55 -12.11
N GLU A 86 -2.59 -6.63 -11.48
CA GLU A 86 -1.51 -5.67 -11.73
C GLU A 86 -0.99 -5.85 -13.16
N THR A 87 -1.56 -5.06 -14.08
CA THR A 87 -0.97 -4.87 -15.39
C THR A 87 0.13 -3.82 -15.26
N THR A 88 1.38 -4.27 -15.16
CA THR A 88 2.51 -3.40 -15.50
C THR A 88 2.41 -3.11 -17.00
N ASN A 89 2.03 -1.89 -17.38
CA ASN A 89 1.96 -1.45 -18.78
C ASN A 89 1.16 -2.40 -19.70
N GLY A 90 -0.03 -2.83 -19.27
CA GLY A 90 -0.94 -3.65 -20.10
C GLY A 90 -0.46 -5.09 -20.39
N LYS A 91 0.69 -5.51 -19.84
CA LYS A 91 1.13 -6.91 -19.90
C LYS A 91 0.69 -7.59 -18.61
N ARG A 92 -0.16 -8.63 -18.74
CA ARG A 92 -0.51 -9.48 -17.60
C ARG A 92 0.80 -10.07 -17.08
N GLN A 93 1.19 -9.65 -15.89
CA GLN A 93 2.35 -10.24 -15.24
C GLN A 93 2.00 -11.68 -14.88
N ASP A 94 3.05 -12.50 -14.91
CA ASP A 94 3.10 -13.95 -14.81
C ASP A 94 1.94 -14.61 -14.05
N LEU A 95 1.51 -15.79 -14.51
CA LEU A 95 0.53 -16.65 -13.84
C LEU A 95 1.13 -17.28 -12.57
N ALA A 96 1.67 -16.43 -11.70
CA ALA A 96 2.27 -16.81 -10.44
C ALA A 96 1.23 -17.60 -9.64
N SER A 97 1.69 -18.67 -9.01
CA SER A 97 0.82 -19.53 -8.23
C SER A 97 0.21 -18.71 -7.08
N ASN A 98 -1.04 -19.00 -6.74
CA ASN A 98 -1.75 -18.34 -5.63
C ASN A 98 -0.92 -18.19 -4.33
N PRO A 99 -0.10 -19.18 -3.89
CA PRO A 99 0.74 -19.02 -2.71
C PRO A 99 1.89 -18.01 -2.89
N GLU A 100 2.50 -17.89 -4.07
CA GLU A 100 3.58 -16.92 -4.30
C GLU A 100 3.06 -15.47 -4.29
N MET A 101 1.84 -15.25 -4.78
CA MET A 101 1.19 -13.93 -4.71
C MET A 101 0.90 -13.53 -3.26
N GLN A 102 0.31 -14.43 -2.47
CA GLN A 102 0.07 -14.19 -1.04
C GLN A 102 1.36 -13.90 -0.27
N GLN A 103 2.44 -14.61 -0.58
CA GLN A 103 3.73 -14.40 0.08
C GLN A 103 4.34 -13.02 -0.27
N ARG A 104 4.20 -12.56 -1.52
CA ARG A 104 4.64 -11.21 -1.92
C ARG A 104 3.77 -10.12 -1.30
N GLU A 105 2.45 -10.30 -1.27
CA GLU A 105 1.53 -9.37 -0.58
C GLU A 105 1.88 -9.25 0.91
N PHE A 106 2.15 -10.37 1.57
CA PHE A 106 2.55 -10.38 2.97
C PHE A 106 3.88 -9.64 3.18
N GLN A 107 4.88 -9.87 2.31
CA GLN A 107 6.15 -9.14 2.37
C GLN A 107 5.98 -7.63 2.13
N GLN A 108 5.10 -7.21 1.21
CA GLN A 108 4.77 -5.80 0.99
C GLN A 108 4.07 -5.18 2.19
N MET A 109 3.12 -5.90 2.81
CA MET A 109 2.46 -5.48 4.06
C MET A 109 3.48 -5.30 5.20
N THR A 110 4.37 -6.27 5.43
CA THR A 110 5.41 -6.17 6.47
C THR A 110 6.40 -5.02 6.20
N SER A 111 6.69 -4.70 4.94
CA SER A 111 7.58 -3.57 4.59
C SER A 111 6.93 -2.20 4.78
N SER A 112 5.62 -2.10 4.60
CA SER A 112 4.86 -0.84 4.68
C SER A 112 4.35 -0.57 6.09
N PHE A 113 4.05 -1.63 6.85
CA PHE A 113 3.65 -1.59 8.24
C PHE A 113 4.57 -2.54 9.01
N PRO A 114 5.74 -2.07 9.49
CA PRO A 114 6.50 -2.86 10.45
C PRO A 114 5.54 -3.24 11.57
N GLU A 115 5.51 -4.53 11.91
CA GLU A 115 4.46 -5.11 12.76
C GLU A 115 4.23 -4.22 13.99
N PRO A 116 2.96 -3.92 14.36
CA PRO A 116 2.68 -3.09 15.53
C PRO A 116 3.23 -3.78 16.77
N ARG A 117 4.44 -3.36 17.17
CA ARG A 117 5.10 -3.87 18.37
C ARG A 117 4.48 -3.13 19.55
N LEU A 118 3.86 -3.89 20.44
CA LEU A 118 3.58 -3.38 21.77
C LEU A 118 4.92 -3.10 22.44
N ASP A 119 5.04 -1.94 23.08
CA ASP A 119 6.18 -1.68 23.95
C ASP A 119 6.17 -2.75 25.05
N ILE A 120 7.31 -3.43 25.21
CA ILE A 120 7.45 -4.54 26.16
C ILE A 120 7.71 -4.04 27.58
N ASP A 121 7.99 -2.75 27.71
CA ASP A 121 8.27 -2.06 28.95
C ASP A 121 7.08 -1.20 29.39
N ASP A 122 7.09 -0.75 30.64
CA ASP A 122 6.06 0.12 31.23
C ASP A 122 6.10 1.58 30.73
N GLY A 123 6.94 1.88 29.73
CA GLY A 123 7.12 3.21 29.12
C GLY A 123 7.95 4.18 29.95
N ASN A 124 8.46 3.76 31.11
CA ASN A 124 9.20 4.62 32.02
C ASN A 124 10.57 5.00 31.47
N GLN A 125 11.24 4.09 30.74
CA GLN A 125 12.48 4.38 30.00
C GLN A 125 12.28 5.47 28.95
N ALA A 126 11.24 5.34 28.13
CA ALA A 126 10.95 6.29 27.07
C ALA A 126 10.66 7.70 27.63
N THR A 127 9.95 7.74 28.77
CA THR A 127 9.67 8.99 29.50
C THR A 127 10.95 9.58 30.08
N ALA A 128 11.79 8.77 30.73
CA ALA A 128 13.07 9.18 31.27
C ALA A 128 14.01 9.75 30.19
N ASP A 129 14.09 9.11 29.02
CA ASP A 129 14.88 9.56 27.88
C ASP A 129 14.35 10.87 27.28
N MET A 130 13.03 11.04 27.24
CA MET A 130 12.41 12.30 26.84
C MET A 130 12.81 13.44 27.78
N HIS A 131 12.59 13.28 29.09
CA HIS A 131 12.93 14.30 30.08
C HIS A 131 14.44 14.59 30.12
N ALA A 132 15.29 13.57 29.97
CA ALA A 132 16.73 13.77 29.91
C ALA A 132 17.16 14.66 28.73
N ARG A 133 16.52 14.52 27.57
CA ARG A 133 16.77 15.39 26.40
C ARG A 133 16.26 16.80 26.64
N GLU A 134 15.09 16.94 27.24
CA GLU A 134 14.52 18.25 27.60
C GLU A 134 15.41 19.00 28.58
N ASP A 135 15.88 18.34 29.64
CA ASP A 135 16.81 18.91 30.62
C ASP A 135 18.08 19.45 29.96
N LEU A 136 18.63 18.71 28.99
CA LEU A 136 19.83 19.16 28.27
C LEU A 136 19.56 20.45 27.48
N LEU A 137 18.37 20.56 26.88
CA LEU A 137 17.95 21.74 26.11
C LEU A 137 17.55 22.93 26.99
N LEU A 138 17.18 22.69 28.24
CA LEU A 138 16.78 23.73 29.20
C LEU A 138 17.96 24.26 30.02
N ASN A 139 18.92 23.41 30.39
CA ASN A 139 20.01 23.78 31.28
C ASN A 139 21.28 24.26 30.56
N TYR A 140 21.46 23.89 29.29
CA TYR A 140 22.68 24.17 28.54
C TYR A 140 22.41 24.97 27.26
N TYR A 141 23.46 25.63 26.78
CA TYR A 141 23.43 26.31 25.50
C TYR A 141 23.45 25.29 24.36
N SER A 142 22.64 25.52 23.33
CA SER A 142 22.64 24.71 22.12
C SER A 142 22.46 25.56 20.87
N VAL A 143 22.95 25.07 19.74
CA VAL A 143 22.85 25.74 18.44
C VAL A 143 21.73 25.05 17.65
N THR A 144 20.75 25.82 17.20
CA THR A 144 19.64 25.27 16.41
C THR A 144 20.01 25.29 14.92
N PRO A 145 20.00 24.15 14.20
CA PRO A 145 20.37 24.11 12.79
C PRO A 145 19.38 24.83 11.86
N ALA A 146 18.12 24.96 12.29
CA ALA A 146 17.02 25.45 11.46
C ALA A 146 17.01 26.96 11.24
N GLU A 147 17.69 27.74 12.10
CA GLU A 147 17.80 29.18 12.00
C GLU A 147 19.27 29.55 12.06
N SER A 148 19.86 29.87 10.92
CA SER A 148 21.27 30.23 10.78
C SER A 148 21.61 31.45 11.65
N GLY A 149 22.00 31.21 12.92
CA GLY A 149 22.49 32.21 13.85
C GLY A 149 21.75 32.35 15.19
N SER A 150 20.67 31.59 15.47
CA SER A 150 20.02 31.66 16.78
C SER A 150 20.65 30.66 17.78
N ILE A 151 21.15 31.20 18.90
CA ILE A 151 21.69 30.41 20.02
C ILE A 151 20.57 30.22 21.04
N ARG A 152 20.27 28.97 21.38
CA ARG A 152 19.34 28.66 22.47
C ARG A 152 20.05 28.90 23.81
N ILE A 153 19.43 29.71 24.64
CA ILE A 153 19.93 30.06 25.97
C ILE A 153 19.30 29.15 27.05
N PRO A 154 20.01 28.84 28.14
CA PRO A 154 19.44 28.15 29.29
C PRO A 154 18.25 28.89 29.88
N ILE A 155 17.30 28.16 30.46
CA ILE A 155 16.07 28.72 31.03
C ILE A 155 16.37 29.68 32.18
N SER A 156 17.37 29.38 33.02
CA SER A 156 17.82 30.28 34.08
C SER A 156 18.25 31.63 33.52
N ARG A 157 19.00 31.63 32.41
CA ARG A 157 19.45 32.84 31.75
C ARG A 157 18.29 33.57 31.05
N ALA A 158 17.36 32.84 30.46
CA ALA A 158 16.17 33.43 29.86
C ALA A 158 15.33 34.18 30.90
N MET A 159 15.11 33.58 32.07
CA MET A 159 14.38 34.21 33.18
C MET A 159 15.07 35.48 33.67
N GLU A 160 16.39 35.48 33.81
CA GLU A 160 17.15 36.68 34.17
C GLU A 160 16.97 37.80 33.15
N LEU A 161 17.07 37.48 31.86
CA LEU A 161 16.90 38.46 30.78
C LEU A 161 15.47 39.02 30.75
N ILE A 162 14.48 38.17 31.00
CA ILE A 162 13.08 38.57 31.13
C ILE A 162 12.88 39.51 32.32
N ALA A 163 13.47 39.19 33.47
CA ALA A 163 13.37 40.05 34.66
C ALA A 163 14.01 41.42 34.43
N GLN A 164 15.10 41.48 33.67
CA GLN A 164 15.80 42.73 33.35
C GLN A 164 15.11 43.55 32.25
N ARG A 165 14.64 42.90 31.19
CA ARG A 165 14.10 43.56 29.98
C ARG A 165 12.58 43.74 30.01
N GLY A 166 11.89 42.98 30.85
CA GLY A 166 10.44 42.82 30.82
C GLY A 166 9.99 41.89 29.67
N LEU A 167 8.80 41.31 29.81
CA LEU A 167 8.16 40.57 28.72
C LEU A 167 7.67 41.56 27.65
N PRO A 168 7.92 41.32 26.36
CA PRO A 168 7.28 42.10 25.32
C PRO A 168 5.75 41.91 25.41
N VAL A 169 5.02 43.01 25.61
CA VAL A 169 3.56 43.01 25.55
C VAL A 169 3.13 42.81 24.10
N SER A 170 2.63 41.62 23.78
CA SER A 170 1.95 41.39 22.52
C SER A 170 0.62 42.16 22.54
N PRO A 171 0.23 42.89 21.47
CA PRO A 171 -1.10 43.47 21.40
C PRO A 171 -2.13 42.36 21.59
N GLN A 172 -3.02 42.57 22.56
CA GLN A 172 -4.04 41.60 22.96
C GLN A 172 -4.80 41.15 21.72
N ALA A 173 -4.72 39.85 21.40
CA ALA A 173 -5.51 39.26 20.33
C ALA A 173 -6.97 39.60 20.64
N ALA A 174 -7.66 40.21 19.66
CA ALA A 174 -9.05 40.60 19.80
C ALA A 174 -9.85 39.41 20.31
N ALA A 175 -10.60 39.61 21.39
CA ALA A 175 -11.43 38.60 22.01
C ALA A 175 -12.30 37.94 20.94
N THR A 176 -11.99 36.68 20.62
CA THR A 176 -12.87 35.81 19.86
C THR A 176 -14.18 35.72 20.63
N VAL A 177 -15.29 36.05 19.96
CA VAL A 177 -16.63 35.89 20.52
C VAL A 177 -16.80 34.41 20.84
N GLU A 178 -16.85 34.09 22.12
CA GLU A 178 -17.06 32.72 22.60
C GLU A 178 -18.45 32.27 22.18
N MET A 179 -18.52 31.10 21.55
CA MET A 179 -19.77 30.53 21.05
C MET A 179 -20.53 29.90 22.23
N ALA A 180 -21.85 29.75 22.10
CA ALA A 180 -22.64 29.08 23.12
C ALA A 180 -22.14 27.63 23.31
N GLY A 181 -21.49 27.36 24.45
CA GLY A 181 -20.86 26.07 24.77
C GLY A 181 -19.38 26.17 25.16
N ASP A 182 -18.73 27.31 24.96
CA ASP A 182 -17.37 27.55 25.46
C ASP A 182 -17.44 27.83 26.98
N GLU A 183 -17.11 26.82 27.79
CA GLU A 183 -16.87 26.97 29.21
C GLU A 183 -15.36 27.07 29.45
N LYS A 184 -14.92 28.13 30.14
CA LYS A 184 -13.52 28.29 30.52
C LYS A 184 -13.10 27.09 31.35
N PRO A 185 -12.12 26.28 30.92
CA PRO A 185 -11.73 25.09 31.66
C PRO A 185 -11.21 25.52 33.03
N VAL A 186 -11.99 25.24 34.07
CA VAL A 186 -11.58 25.44 35.45
C VAL A 186 -10.62 24.31 35.79
N VAL A 187 -9.34 24.65 35.88
CA VAL A 187 -8.30 23.71 36.29
C VAL A 187 -8.49 23.40 37.78
N LEU A 188 -9.26 22.35 38.07
CA LEU A 188 -9.71 21.95 39.42
C LEU A 188 -8.66 21.18 40.23
N ALA A 189 -7.55 20.77 39.61
CA ALA A 189 -6.44 20.09 40.27
C ALA A 189 -5.22 21.00 40.30
N PRO A 190 -4.37 20.95 41.35
CA PRO A 190 -3.04 21.53 41.20
C PRO A 190 -2.37 20.81 40.01
N LEU A 191 -1.79 21.56 39.08
CA LEU A 191 -1.05 21.06 37.90
C LEU A 191 0.21 20.23 38.27
N THR A 192 0.29 19.73 39.50
CA THR A 192 1.47 19.11 40.11
C THR A 192 1.23 17.62 40.33
N SER A 193 1.45 16.86 39.27
CA SER A 193 1.87 15.44 39.34
C SER A 193 2.20 14.88 37.96
N GLY A 194 1.81 15.55 36.87
CA GLY A 194 2.20 15.17 35.51
C GLY A 194 3.59 15.64 35.07
N PHE A 195 4.17 16.63 35.75
CA PHE A 195 5.54 17.15 35.47
C PHE A 195 6.58 16.70 36.51
N ALA A 196 6.16 15.95 37.54
CA ALA A 196 7.09 15.48 38.55
C ALA A 196 7.86 14.29 37.99
N ARG A 197 9.18 14.26 38.24
CA ARG A 197 10.01 13.13 37.84
C ARG A 197 9.52 11.84 38.51
N THR A 198 9.56 10.74 37.78
CA THR A 198 9.20 9.43 38.33
C THR A 198 10.31 8.93 39.28
N GLY A 199 9.99 7.97 40.16
CA GLY A 199 11.01 7.36 41.04
C GLY A 199 12.17 6.73 40.25
N TYR A 200 11.84 6.11 39.11
CA TYR A 200 12.82 5.54 38.19
C TYR A 200 13.76 6.58 37.60
N GLU A 201 13.23 7.74 37.20
CA GLU A 201 14.03 8.83 36.67
C GLU A 201 15.02 9.35 37.72
N LEU A 202 14.60 9.50 38.97
CA LEU A 202 15.48 9.93 40.08
C LEU A 202 16.65 8.96 40.26
N GLU A 203 16.40 7.65 40.24
CA GLU A 203 17.45 6.63 40.33
C GLU A 203 18.41 6.69 39.14
N VAL A 204 17.89 6.87 37.91
CA VAL A 204 18.72 6.97 36.70
C VAL A 204 19.60 8.24 36.74
N ILE A 205 19.06 9.36 37.23
CA ILE A 205 19.79 10.61 37.38
C ILE A 205 20.91 10.44 38.42
N GLU A 206 20.58 9.91 39.60
CA GLU A 206 21.56 9.69 40.66
C GLU A 206 22.68 8.74 40.18
N ALA A 207 22.32 7.63 39.52
CA ALA A 207 23.30 6.70 38.97
C ALA A 207 24.20 7.36 37.90
N ARG A 208 23.64 8.27 37.07
CA ARG A 208 24.42 9.06 36.10
C ARG A 208 25.37 10.01 36.81
N GLU A 209 24.91 10.74 37.83
CA GLU A 209 25.74 11.67 38.59
C GLU A 209 26.88 10.97 39.34
N GLN A 210 26.61 9.82 39.95
CA GLN A 210 27.63 8.99 40.59
C GLN A 210 28.69 8.53 39.58
N LYS A 211 28.27 8.06 38.39
CA LYS A 211 29.20 7.67 37.30
C LYS A 211 30.06 8.84 36.83
N MET A 212 29.47 10.01 36.65
CA MET A 212 30.21 11.22 36.23
C MET A 212 31.19 11.68 37.31
N THR A 213 30.81 11.59 38.59
CA THR A 213 31.66 11.93 39.72
C THR A 213 32.85 10.97 39.82
N TYR A 214 32.60 9.67 39.67
CA TYR A 214 33.64 8.64 39.65
C TYR A 214 34.61 8.85 38.48
N GLY A 215 34.11 9.02 37.25
CA GLY A 215 34.96 9.26 36.08
C GLY A 215 35.79 10.55 36.19
N LYS A 216 35.25 11.60 36.84
CA LYS A 216 36.02 12.82 37.13
C LYS A 216 37.15 12.57 38.15
N ALA A 217 36.90 11.75 39.17
CA ALA A 217 37.92 11.37 40.16
C ALA A 217 39.02 10.52 39.52
N GLU A 218 38.68 9.58 38.64
CA GLU A 218 39.67 8.79 37.88
C GLU A 218 40.49 9.65 36.92
N ALA A 219 39.86 10.60 36.22
CA ALA A 219 40.59 11.52 35.35
C ALA A 219 41.56 12.42 36.15
N ALA A 220 41.16 12.83 37.36
CA ALA A 220 42.01 13.65 38.24
C ALA A 220 43.22 12.85 38.76
N THR A 221 43.02 11.61 39.20
CA THR A 221 44.13 10.75 39.62
C THR A 221 45.06 10.44 38.45
N GLN A 222 44.52 10.14 37.27
CA GLN A 222 45.32 9.88 36.08
C GLN A 222 46.11 11.10 35.60
N ALA A 223 45.58 12.32 35.78
CA ALA A 223 46.30 13.57 35.51
C ALA A 223 47.42 13.84 36.54
N GLU A 224 47.24 13.41 37.80
CA GLU A 224 48.27 13.51 38.85
C GLU A 224 49.44 12.53 38.61
N PHE A 225 49.18 11.37 37.99
CA PHE A 225 50.20 10.41 37.60
C PHE A 225 50.81 10.65 36.21
N ALA A 226 50.34 11.67 35.47
CA ALA A 226 50.94 12.04 34.19
C ALA A 226 52.27 12.80 34.44
N PRO A 227 53.41 12.34 33.88
CA PRO A 227 54.68 13.01 34.10
C PRO A 227 54.64 14.43 33.52
N ALA A 228 54.94 15.42 34.36
CA ALA A 228 55.17 16.79 33.94
C ALA A 228 56.30 16.81 32.90
N LYS A 229 56.01 17.39 31.73
CA LYS A 229 56.95 17.49 30.61
C LYS A 229 57.84 18.72 30.75
#